data_AF-A0A1A2NWT5-F1
#
_entry.id   AF-A0A1A2NWT5-F1
#
_cell.length_a   1.000
_cell.length_b   1.000
_cell.length_c   1.000
_cell.angle_alpha   90.00
_cell.angle_beta   90.00
_cell.angle_gamma   90.00
#
_symmetry.space_group_name_H-M   'P 1'
#
loop_
_entity.id
_entity.type
_entity.pdbx_description
1 polymer ?
#
loop_
_entity_poly.entity_id
_entity_poly.type
_entity_poly.pdbx_seq_one_letter_code
_entity_poly.pdbx_strand_id
1 'polypeptide(L)'
;MDARLEQWWRWRDRDAYEMYWLAHDMGAPGVPTPLVTRMLRGIAANPAATARFLEVVNHDLSPAKLFTVGRLARAALGALTERPDQAGATLREIASAIRDQAYRARHRTPVRTAR
;
A
#
# COMPACT_ATOMS: atom_id res chain seq x y z
N MET A 1 35.30 -4.71 -2.07
CA MET A 1 34.47 -4.01 -1.05
C MET A 1 33.00 -4.01 -1.50
N ASP A 2 32.56 -5.05 -2.21
CA ASP A 2 31.49 -4.87 -3.21
C ASP A 2 30.16 -5.49 -2.77
N ALA A 3 30.20 -6.65 -2.10
CA ALA A 3 28.98 -7.36 -1.71
C ALA A 3 28.13 -6.63 -0.66
N ARG A 4 28.75 -5.91 0.29
CA ARG A 4 28.02 -5.11 1.28
C ARG A 4 27.40 -3.86 0.67
N LEU A 5 28.12 -3.20 -0.24
CA LEU A 5 27.61 -2.04 -0.97
C LEU A 5 26.45 -2.44 -1.89
N GLU A 6 26.58 -3.58 -2.56
CA GLU A 6 25.51 -4.15 -3.38
C GLU A 6 24.29 -4.50 -2.54
N GLN A 7 24.44 -5.20 -1.41
CA GLN A 7 23.31 -5.46 -0.50
C GLN A 7 22.64 -4.18 -0.01
N TRP A 8 23.43 -3.17 0.34
CA TRP A 8 22.91 -1.88 0.79
C TRP A 8 22.09 -1.19 -0.32
N TRP A 9 22.62 -1.09 -1.55
CA TRP A 9 21.89 -0.48 -2.67
C TRP A 9 20.60 -1.22 -3.02
N ARG A 10 20.62 -2.56 -3.00
CA ARG A 10 19.42 -3.37 -3.26
C ARG A 10 18.35 -3.17 -2.20
N TRP A 11 18.75 -3.13 -0.92
CA TRP A 11 17.83 -2.84 0.17
C TRP A 11 17.23 -1.44 0.03
N ARG A 12 18.07 -0.42 -0.19
CA ARG A 12 17.66 0.99 -0.34
C ARG A 12 16.67 1.19 -1.48
N ASP A 13 16.93 0.62 -2.66
CA ASP A 13 16.04 0.76 -3.81
C ASP A 13 14.68 0.09 -3.57
N ARG A 14 14.68 -1.09 -2.94
CA ARG A 14 13.43 -1.77 -2.59
C ARG A 14 12.61 -0.96 -1.59
N ASP A 15 13.26 -0.45 -0.55
CA ASP A 15 12.61 0.36 0.49
C ASP A 15 12.05 1.66 -0.07
N ALA A 16 12.88 2.41 -0.81
CA ALA A 16 12.49 3.68 -1.43
C ALA A 16 11.33 3.52 -2.43
N TYR A 17 11.31 2.44 -3.20
CA TYR A 17 10.22 2.17 -4.14
C TYR A 17 8.87 1.98 -3.41
N GLU A 18 8.83 1.19 -2.33
CA GLU A 18 7.58 0.95 -1.61
C GLU A 18 7.08 2.20 -0.89
N MET A 19 8.01 2.97 -0.31
CA MET A 19 7.67 4.20 0.39
C MET A 19 7.27 5.34 -0.56
N TYR A 20 7.88 5.43 -1.74
CA TYR A 20 7.46 6.36 -2.79
C TYR A 20 5.99 6.15 -3.14
N TRP A 21 5.58 4.90 -3.40
CA TRP A 21 4.20 4.61 -3.78
C TRP A 21 3.22 4.81 -2.62
N LEU A 22 3.61 4.47 -1.39
CA LEU A 22 2.79 4.77 -0.22
C LEU A 22 2.53 6.27 -0.09
N ALA A 23 3.60 7.09 -0.16
CA ALA A 23 3.48 8.53 -0.06
C ALA A 23 2.69 9.14 -1.22
N HIS A 24 2.89 8.63 -2.44
CA HIS A 24 2.12 9.02 -3.62
C HIS A 24 0.62 8.76 -3.43
N ASP A 25 0.25 7.56 -2.95
CA ASP A 25 -1.16 7.19 -2.75
C ASP A 25 -1.80 7.98 -1.61
N MET A 26 -1.07 8.22 -0.52
CA MET A 26 -1.57 9.00 0.63
C MET A 26 -1.63 10.51 0.35
N GLY A 27 -0.77 11.02 -0.53
CA GLY A 27 -0.70 12.41 -0.94
C GLY A 27 -1.54 12.75 -2.18
N ALA A 28 -2.29 11.78 -2.72
CA ALA A 28 -3.12 12.00 -3.90
C ALA A 28 -4.16 13.12 -3.62
N PRO A 29 -4.32 14.08 -4.55
CA PRO A 29 -5.22 15.21 -4.34
C PRO A 29 -6.70 14.77 -4.31
N GLY A 30 -7.50 15.47 -3.53
CA GLY A 30 -8.94 15.23 -3.40
C GLY A 30 -9.32 14.53 -2.10
N VAL A 31 -10.60 14.17 -1.98
CA VAL A 31 -11.10 13.44 -0.81
C VAL A 31 -10.64 11.98 -0.90
N PRO A 32 -10.09 11.39 0.19
CA PRO A 32 -9.75 9.98 0.20
C PRO A 32 -10.94 9.11 -0.19
N THR A 33 -10.70 8.12 -1.03
CA THR A 33 -11.74 7.19 -1.48
C THR A 33 -12.41 6.49 -0.28
N PRO A 34 -13.68 6.06 -0.39
CA PRO A 34 -14.34 5.22 0.61
C PRO A 34 -13.49 4.00 1.03
N LEU A 35 -12.79 3.37 0.09
CA LEU A 35 -11.89 2.25 0.36
C LEU A 35 -10.72 2.68 1.27
N VAL A 36 -10.01 3.74 0.92
CA VAL A 36 -8.86 4.24 1.71
C VAL A 36 -9.32 4.72 3.08
N THR A 37 -10.42 5.45 3.14
CA THR A 37 -11.04 5.92 4.38
C THR A 37 -11.36 4.76 5.31
N ARG A 38 -11.98 3.69 4.79
CA ARG A 38 -12.32 2.51 5.60
C ARG A 38 -11.09 1.72 6.02
N MET A 39 -10.09 1.61 5.16
CA MET A 39 -8.82 0.96 5.49
C MET A 39 -8.12 1.67 6.65
N LEU A 40 -8.00 3.01 6.57
CA LEU A 40 -7.41 3.82 7.63
C LEU A 40 -8.23 3.77 8.92
N ARG A 41 -9.56 3.80 8.84
CA ARG A 41 -10.44 3.61 10.00
C ARG A 41 -10.22 2.25 10.68
N GLY A 42 -10.07 1.18 9.89
CA GLY A 42 -9.78 -0.15 10.40
C GLY A 42 -8.40 -0.28 11.04
N ILE A 43 -7.41 0.48 10.56
CA ILE A 43 -6.09 0.59 11.22
C ILE A 43 -6.24 1.34 12.54
N ALA A 44 -6.87 2.52 12.53
CA ALA A 44 -7.04 3.36 13.70
C ALA A 44 -7.82 2.68 14.84
N ALA A 45 -8.80 1.82 14.50
CA ALA A 45 -9.58 1.06 15.46
C ALA A 45 -8.83 -0.11 16.11
N ASN A 46 -7.63 -0.46 15.65
CA ASN A 46 -6.83 -1.57 16.18
C ASN A 46 -5.45 -1.06 16.65
N PRO A 47 -5.19 -0.98 17.97
CA PRO A 47 -3.94 -0.47 18.52
C PRO A 47 -2.67 -1.14 17.96
N ALA A 48 -2.72 -2.46 17.72
CA ALA A 48 -1.58 -3.19 17.14
C ALA A 48 -1.37 -2.86 15.66
N ALA A 49 -2.45 -2.56 14.92
CA ALA A 49 -2.33 -2.10 13.53
C ALA A 49 -1.81 -0.65 13.47
N THR A 50 -2.24 0.20 14.40
CA THR A 50 -1.72 1.58 14.54
C THR A 50 -0.23 1.58 14.86
N ALA A 51 0.24 0.75 15.79
CA ALA A 51 1.66 0.61 16.10
C ALA A 51 2.46 0.20 14.85
N ARG A 52 1.98 -0.81 14.11
CA ARG A 52 2.59 -1.22 12.83
C ARG A 52 2.55 -0.15 11.75
N PHE A 53 1.54 0.72 11.75
CA PHE A 53 1.49 1.86 10.84
C PHE A 53 2.62 2.85 11.15
N LEU A 54 2.90 3.11 12.43
CA LEU A 54 4.07 3.92 12.81
C LEU A 54 5.39 3.27 12.41
N GLU A 55 5.52 1.95 12.55
CA GLU A 55 6.69 1.21 12.04
C GLU A 55 6.86 1.36 10.51
N VAL A 56 5.76 1.41 9.75
CA VAL A 56 5.83 1.67 8.30
C VAL A 56 6.34 3.07 8.02
N VAL A 57 5.79 4.09 8.70
CA VAL A 57 6.22 5.48 8.51
C VAL A 57 7.68 5.69 8.91
N ASN A 58 8.19 4.91 9.87
CA ASN A 58 9.60 4.91 10.27
C ASN A 58 10.50 4.04 9.38
N HIS A 59 9.98 3.41 8.31
CA HIS A 59 10.71 2.47 7.45
C HIS A 59 11.18 1.17 8.15
N ASP A 60 10.73 0.91 9.38
CA ASP A 60 11.01 -0.33 10.12
C ASP A 60 10.20 -1.52 9.57
N LEU A 61 9.04 -1.22 8.95
CA LEU A 61 8.13 -2.21 8.38
C LEU A 61 7.79 -1.86 6.93
N SER A 62 7.93 -2.83 6.02
CA SER A 62 7.44 -2.67 4.65
C SER A 62 5.92 -2.40 4.62
N PRO A 63 5.44 -1.42 3.82
CA PRO A 63 4.01 -1.16 3.64
C PRO A 63 3.21 -2.41 3.29
N ALA A 64 3.78 -3.32 2.48
CA ALA A 64 3.11 -4.55 2.04
C ALA A 64 2.74 -5.50 3.21
N LYS A 65 3.47 -5.43 4.33
CA LYS A 65 3.16 -6.23 5.53
C LYS A 65 1.97 -5.68 6.32
N LEU A 66 1.67 -4.39 6.18
CA LEU A 66 0.51 -3.76 6.81
C LEU A 66 -0.71 -3.77 5.87
N PHE A 67 -0.52 -3.32 4.63
CA PHE A 67 -1.56 -3.20 3.61
C PHE A 67 -1.75 -4.51 2.85
N THR A 68 -2.00 -5.58 3.61
CA THR A 68 -2.21 -6.93 3.04
C THR A 68 -3.46 -7.01 2.17
N VAL A 69 -3.45 -7.91 1.19
CA VAL A 69 -4.61 -8.19 0.31
C VAL A 69 -5.87 -8.52 1.12
N GLY A 70 -5.74 -9.29 2.20
CA GLY A 70 -6.88 -9.63 3.07
C GLY A 70 -7.47 -8.42 3.80
N ARG A 71 -6.63 -7.47 4.25
CA ARG A 71 -7.10 -6.22 4.88
C ARG A 71 -7.79 -5.31 3.85
N LEU A 72 -7.24 -5.22 2.64
CA LEU A 72 -7.85 -4.50 1.52
C LEU A 72 -9.21 -5.11 1.14
N ALA A 73 -9.30 -6.43 0.99
CA ALA A 73 -10.55 -7.12 0.67
C ALA A 73 -11.63 -6.87 1.73
N ARG A 74 -11.27 -6.94 3.02
CA ARG A 74 -12.19 -6.64 4.12
C ARG A 74 -12.66 -5.18 4.10
N ALA A 75 -11.76 -4.24 3.80
CA ALA A 75 -12.11 -2.82 3.66
C ALA A 75 -13.04 -2.59 2.46
N ALA A 76 -12.78 -3.24 1.33
CA ALA A 76 -13.62 -3.18 0.14
C ALA A 76 -15.03 -3.73 0.40
N LEU A 77 -15.14 -4.92 1.00
CA LEU A 77 -16.42 -5.49 1.39
C LEU A 77 -17.20 -4.54 2.31
N GLY A 78 -16.53 -4.03 3.35
CA GLY A 78 -17.17 -3.09 4.26
C GLY A 78 -17.60 -1.77 3.61
N ALA A 79 -16.82 -1.25 2.66
CA ALA A 79 -17.16 -0.03 1.92
C ALA A 79 -18.41 -0.24 1.05
N LEU A 80 -18.52 -1.41 0.41
CA LEU A 80 -19.69 -1.79 -0.39
C LEU A 80 -20.95 -1.99 0.48
N THR A 81 -20.82 -2.51 1.70
CA THR A 81 -21.96 -2.73 2.60
C THR A 81 -22.45 -1.45 3.30
N GLU A 82 -21.56 -0.50 3.59
CA GLU A 82 -21.92 0.70 4.35
C GLU A 82 -22.60 1.79 3.51
N ARG A 83 -22.30 1.84 2.21
CA ARG A 83 -22.89 2.79 1.26
C ARG A 83 -23.24 2.12 -0.07
N PRO A 84 -24.35 1.35 -0.10
CA PRO A 84 -24.77 0.66 -1.32
C PRO A 84 -25.09 1.63 -2.47
N ASP A 85 -25.49 2.86 -2.15
CA ASP A 85 -25.71 3.97 -3.08
C ASP A 85 -24.42 4.41 -3.81
N GLN A 86 -23.25 4.15 -3.21
CA GLN A 86 -21.92 4.51 -3.76
C GLN A 86 -21.17 3.31 -4.33
N ALA A 87 -21.78 2.11 -4.31
CA ALA A 87 -21.12 0.86 -4.67
C ALA A 87 -20.48 0.89 -6.08
N GLY A 88 -21.15 1.50 -7.06
CA GLY A 88 -20.61 1.65 -8.41
C GLY A 88 -19.37 2.55 -8.48
N ALA A 89 -19.31 3.61 -7.66
CA ALA A 89 -18.14 4.47 -7.54
C ALA A 89 -16.99 3.73 -6.85
N THR A 90 -17.26 3.05 -5.73
CA THR A 90 -16.29 2.23 -5.00
C THR A 90 -15.70 1.11 -5.87
N LEU A 91 -16.51 0.45 -6.69
CA LEU A 91 -16.04 -0.58 -7.63
C LEU A 91 -15.11 0.00 -8.70
N ARG A 92 -15.42 1.18 -9.24
CA ARG A 92 -14.55 1.86 -10.21
C ARG A 92 -13.21 2.27 -9.58
N GLU A 93 -13.22 2.73 -8.34
CA GLU A 93 -12.01 3.05 -7.58
C GLU A 93 -11.15 1.81 -7.34
N ILE A 94 -11.76 0.70 -6.91
CA ILE A 94 -11.07 -0.58 -6.75
C ILE A 94 -10.45 -1.01 -8.09
N ALA A 95 -11.19 -0.90 -9.19
CA ALA A 95 -10.68 -1.25 -10.52
C ALA A 95 -9.51 -0.35 -10.96
N SER A 96 -9.55 0.95 -10.65
CA SER A 96 -8.43 1.87 -10.92
C SER A 96 -7.21 1.50 -10.09
N ALA A 97 -7.37 1.29 -8.78
CA ALA A 97 -6.27 0.92 -7.89
C ALA A 97 -5.62 -0.42 -8.29
N ILE A 98 -6.41 -1.40 -8.73
CA ILE A 98 -5.89 -2.67 -9.26
C ILE A 98 -5.08 -2.44 -10.54
N ARG A 99 -5.57 -1.57 -11.44
CA ARG A 99 -4.86 -1.23 -12.68
C ARG A 99 -3.53 -0.54 -12.38
N ASP A 100 -3.51 0.39 -11.44
CA ASP A 100 -2.30 1.09 -11.01
C ASP A 100 -1.32 0.13 -10.35
N GLN A 101 -1.78 -0.80 -9.52
CA GLN A 101 -0.93 -1.87 -8.99
C GLN A 101 -0.36 -2.78 -10.09
N ALA A 102 -1.17 -3.14 -11.10
CA ALA A 102 -0.70 -3.95 -12.21
C ALA A 102 0.35 -3.20 -13.06
N TYR A 103 0.16 -1.90 -13.27
CA TYR A 103 1.15 -1.02 -13.89
C TYR A 103 2.45 -1.00 -13.08
N ARG A 104 2.36 -0.77 -11.77
CA ARG A 104 3.51 -0.78 -10.86
C ARG A 104 4.25 -2.12 -10.87
N ALA A 105 3.53 -3.24 -10.83
CA ALA A 105 4.12 -4.57 -10.88
C ALA A 105 4.87 -4.83 -12.20
N ARG A 106 4.35 -4.34 -13.33
CA ARG A 106 5.01 -4.44 -14.65
C ARG A 106 6.26 -3.56 -14.76
N HIS A 107 6.25 -2.39 -14.14
CA HIS A 107 7.37 -1.46 -14.14
C HIS A 107 8.30 -1.63 -12.93
N ARG A 108 8.07 -2.65 -12.09
CA ARG A 108 9.01 -3.03 -11.04
C ARG A 108 10.20 -3.69 -11.70
N THR A 109 11.27 -2.94 -11.92
CA THR A 109 12.53 -3.50 -12.41
C THR A 109 13.01 -4.54 -11.40
N PRO A 110 13.12 -5.83 -11.77
CA PRO A 110 13.67 -6.82 -10.85
C PRO A 110 15.13 -6.46 -10.61
N VAL A 111 15.47 -6.18 -9.36
CA VAL A 111 16.86 -6.12 -8.91
C VAL A 111 17.45 -7.50 -9.17
N ARG A 112 18.22 -7.63 -10.25
CA ARG A 112 18.84 -8.90 -10.67
C ARG A 112 19.72 -9.39 -9.52
N THR A 113 19.32 -10.48 -8.88
CA THR A 113 20.15 -11.19 -7.91
C THR A 113 21.33 -11.78 -8.66
N ALA A 114 22.52 -11.21 -8.46
CA ALA A 114 23.77 -11.88 -8.79
C ALA A 114 23.82 -13.13 -7.91
N ARG A 115 23.92 -14.28 -8.57
CA ARG A 115 24.08 -15.60 -7.95
C ARG A 115 25.56 -15.82 -7.64
#